data_AF-A0A2A4GLB8-F1
#
_entry.id   AF-A0A2A4GLB8-F1
#
_cell.length_a   1.000
_cell.length_b   1.000
_cell.length_c   1.000
_cell.angle_alpha   90.00
_cell.angle_beta   90.00
_cell.angle_gamma   90.00
#
_symmetry.space_group_name_H-M   'P 1'
#
loop_
_entity.id
_entity.type
_entity.pdbx_description
1 polymer ?
#
loop_
_entity_poly.entity_id
_entity_poly.type
_entity_poly.pdbx_seq_one_letter_code
_entity_poly.pdbx_strand_id
1 'polypeptide(L)'
;MHIVYGDTINDVIMKILEKVLTEGTCLSTRNGDALTIYDASLILHNPRSRHLSLLGRKNNIFSTFAEAMWVLAGDNRIEPYLKFFLPRAPKYSDDGVVWRAAYGERLYAHGQLEHVINQFKKDGIFTRRAVLSLYMPDRDTDESLKNVYNLQNSVDIPCNNLIHFFVTPDKKLNIKIIQRSGDLIFGISNINIFEFSLLQEIVVSVLQNEVDSEIKVGYLHQSVTNLHIYKKRIEQAKNIYNNKEKQQTKILNNDEIKFPNSLPRIKSLFIDIVEFFNTIITESHNKERIPEEVNILEGIFEKYCVEKEKNLLWGYAEAVLSYIHQEKFNQPIVIKDDFSDDFNLSISSNYFNKTNEGNI
;
A
#
# COMPACT_ATOMS: atom_id res chain seq x y z
N MET A 1 -2.62 5.94 25.39
CA MET A 1 -3.33 5.69 24.13
C MET A 1 -3.46 6.99 23.34
N HIS A 2 -2.75 7.10 22.22
CA HIS A 2 -2.87 8.23 21.29
C HIS A 2 -3.88 7.86 20.22
N ILE A 3 -4.89 8.70 19.96
CA ILE A 3 -5.89 8.44 18.93
C ILE A 3 -5.93 9.63 17.98
N VAL A 4 -5.83 9.36 16.68
CA VAL A 4 -6.10 10.32 15.63
C VAL A 4 -7.08 9.74 14.64
N TYR A 5 -7.89 10.61 14.06
CA TYR A 5 -8.81 10.25 12.99
C TYR A 5 -8.91 11.41 12.00
N GLY A 6 -9.25 11.07 10.76
CA GLY A 6 -9.40 12.02 9.67
C GLY A 6 -10.01 11.35 8.44
N ASP A 7 -10.48 12.17 7.51
CA ASP A 7 -11.10 11.69 6.27
C ASP A 7 -10.06 11.34 5.21
N THR A 8 -8.85 11.88 5.28
CA THR A 8 -7.78 11.64 4.32
C THR A 8 -6.53 11.11 5.00
N ILE A 9 -5.69 10.40 4.25
CA ILE A 9 -4.36 10.02 4.73
C ILE A 9 -3.52 11.24 5.11
N ASN A 10 -3.64 12.35 4.36
CA ASN A 10 -2.89 13.57 4.60
C ASN A 10 -3.22 14.18 5.98
N ASP A 11 -4.51 14.22 6.35
CA ASP A 11 -4.96 14.69 7.66
C ASP A 11 -4.53 13.75 8.80
N VAL A 12 -4.74 12.45 8.64
CA VAL A 12 -4.35 11.43 9.63
C VAL A 12 -2.84 11.47 9.89
N ILE A 13 -2.02 11.52 8.83
CA ILE A 13 -0.56 11.55 8.94
C ILE A 13 -0.08 12.86 9.55
N MET A 14 -0.67 14.02 9.22
CA MET A 14 -0.29 15.29 9.86
C MET A 14 -0.55 15.27 11.36
N LYS A 15 -1.74 14.84 11.79
CA LYS A 15 -2.12 14.77 13.21
C LYS A 15 -1.21 13.85 14.01
N ILE A 16 -0.91 12.65 13.49
CA ILE A 16 -0.06 11.70 14.22
C ILE A 16 1.42 12.11 14.19
N LEU A 17 1.88 12.73 13.11
CA LEU A 17 3.25 13.24 12.99
C LEU A 17 3.51 14.34 14.01
N GLU A 18 2.58 15.27 14.18
CA GLU A 18 2.66 16.29 15.23
C GLU A 18 2.79 15.64 16.61
N LYS A 19 1.93 14.66 16.93
CA LYS A 19 2.01 13.92 18.20
C LYS A 19 3.36 13.25 18.42
N VAL A 20 3.91 12.55 17.42
CA VAL A 20 5.23 11.91 17.56
C VAL A 20 6.32 12.96 17.81
N LEU A 21 6.27 14.11 17.13
CA LEU A 21 7.26 15.18 17.29
C LEU A 21 7.17 15.88 18.66
N THR A 22 5.98 16.03 19.22
CA THR A 22 5.77 16.79 20.48
C THR A 22 5.78 15.91 21.73
N GLU A 23 5.27 14.68 21.63
CA GLU A 23 5.07 13.76 22.76
C GLU A 23 6.06 12.57 22.72
N GLY A 24 6.84 12.43 21.65
CA GLY A 24 7.72 11.29 21.45
C GLY A 24 8.90 11.25 22.42
N THR A 25 9.30 10.02 22.78
CA THR A 25 10.51 9.76 23.57
C THR A 25 11.59 9.16 22.68
N CYS A 26 12.83 9.63 22.83
CA CYS A 26 13.97 9.06 22.13
C CYS A 26 14.31 7.67 22.68
N LEU A 27 14.47 6.67 21.81
CA LEU A 27 15.07 5.39 22.17
C LEU A 27 16.05 4.88 21.11
N SER A 28 17.00 4.06 21.53
CA SER A 28 17.86 3.30 20.62
C SER A 28 17.20 2.00 20.22
N THR A 29 17.20 1.69 18.92
CA THR A 29 16.62 0.45 18.35
C THR A 29 17.65 -0.32 17.54
N ARG A 30 17.31 -1.55 17.11
CA ARG A 30 18.14 -2.36 16.20
C ARG A 30 18.58 -1.60 14.94
N ASN A 31 17.72 -0.74 14.41
CA ASN A 31 17.94 -0.02 13.14
C ASN A 31 18.34 1.45 13.34
N GLY A 32 18.79 1.80 14.55
CA GLY A 32 19.21 3.14 14.95
C GLY A 32 18.23 3.84 15.89
N ASP A 33 18.62 5.01 16.38
CA ASP A 33 17.79 5.82 17.27
C ASP A 33 16.47 6.23 16.59
N ALA A 34 15.41 6.32 17.37
CA ALA A 34 14.09 6.73 16.93
C ALA A 34 13.35 7.57 17.98
N LEU A 35 12.51 8.47 17.52
CA LEU A 35 11.53 9.20 18.34
C LEU A 35 10.21 8.44 18.31
N THR A 36 9.69 8.03 19.47
CA THR A 36 8.65 6.99 19.57
C THR A 36 7.51 7.40 20.49
N ILE A 37 6.29 7.05 20.10
CA ILE A 37 5.11 6.97 20.98
C ILE A 37 4.56 5.55 20.98
N TYR A 38 3.88 5.17 22.06
CA TYR A 38 3.34 3.82 22.23
C TYR A 38 1.81 3.82 22.22
N ASP A 39 1.23 2.75 21.71
CA ASP A 39 -0.23 2.53 21.69
C ASP A 39 -0.98 3.69 20.97
N ALA A 40 -0.77 3.73 19.65
CA ALA A 40 -1.36 4.71 18.75
C ALA A 40 -2.45 4.08 17.87
N SER A 41 -3.57 4.77 17.72
CA SER A 41 -4.67 4.43 16.84
C SER A 41 -4.84 5.49 15.77
N LEU A 42 -4.66 5.10 14.50
CA LEU A 42 -4.85 5.96 13.33
C LEU A 42 -6.09 5.46 12.59
N ILE A 43 -7.11 6.31 12.46
CA ILE A 43 -8.39 5.95 11.84
C ILE A 43 -8.60 6.80 10.58
N LEU A 44 -8.67 6.16 9.43
CA LEU A 44 -8.99 6.79 8.15
C LEU A 44 -10.45 6.53 7.82
N HIS A 45 -11.28 7.57 7.87
CA HIS A 45 -12.72 7.46 7.65
C HIS A 45 -13.11 7.23 6.20
N ASN A 46 -12.37 7.82 5.25
CA ASN A 46 -12.51 7.53 3.83
C ASN A 46 -11.24 6.85 3.31
N PRO A 47 -11.16 5.51 3.32
CA PRO A 47 -10.03 4.78 2.81
C PRO A 47 -9.72 5.02 1.33
N ARG A 48 -10.62 5.61 0.53
CA ARG A 48 -10.33 6.02 -0.86
C ARG A 48 -9.39 7.22 -0.92
N SER A 49 -9.40 8.09 0.09
CA SER A 49 -8.52 9.28 0.20
C SER A 49 -7.13 8.89 0.72
N ARG A 50 -6.47 7.98 0.00
CA ARG A 50 -5.24 7.28 0.39
C ARG A 50 -3.97 7.83 -0.27
N HIS A 51 -4.05 8.92 -1.04
CA HIS A 51 -2.90 9.45 -1.76
C HIS A 51 -2.13 10.49 -0.95
N LEU A 52 -0.96 10.10 -0.45
CA LEU A 52 -0.13 10.99 0.36
C LEU A 52 0.57 12.03 -0.53
N SER A 53 0.31 13.32 -0.27
CA SER A 53 0.81 14.47 -1.04
C SER A 53 1.35 15.60 -0.16
N LEU A 54 1.67 15.32 1.12
CA LEU A 54 2.20 16.32 2.05
C LEU A 54 3.51 16.95 1.56
N LEU A 55 3.57 18.29 1.59
CA LEU A 55 4.79 19.06 1.31
C LEU A 55 5.91 18.63 2.27
N GLY A 56 7.11 18.41 1.72
CA GLY A 56 8.28 17.92 2.46
C GLY A 56 8.35 16.39 2.64
N ARG A 57 7.28 15.65 2.33
CA ARG A 57 7.25 14.18 2.50
C ARG A 57 8.09 13.43 1.49
N LYS A 58 8.21 13.91 0.25
CA LYS A 58 9.02 13.30 -0.83
C LYS A 58 8.83 11.78 -0.92
N ASN A 59 7.60 11.28 -0.81
CA ASN A 59 7.26 9.88 -1.10
C ASN A 59 7.24 9.65 -2.61
N ASN A 60 7.68 8.47 -3.04
CA ASN A 60 7.45 8.04 -4.41
C ASN A 60 6.06 7.39 -4.47
N ILE A 61 5.08 8.10 -5.03
CA ILE A 61 3.72 7.58 -5.15
C ILE A 61 3.66 6.44 -6.18
N PHE A 62 4.46 6.51 -7.25
CA PHE A 62 4.54 5.47 -8.28
C PHE A 62 5.07 4.15 -7.70
N SER A 63 6.08 4.22 -6.83
CA SER A 63 6.55 3.03 -6.12
C SER A 63 5.49 2.48 -5.18
N THR A 64 4.64 3.33 -4.60
CA THR A 64 3.54 2.90 -3.72
C THR A 64 2.49 2.11 -4.50
N PHE A 65 2.11 2.61 -5.68
CA PHE A 65 1.19 1.90 -6.58
C PHE A 65 1.78 0.55 -7.03
N ALA A 66 3.04 0.55 -7.46
CA ALA A 66 3.75 -0.65 -7.89
C ALA A 66 3.90 -1.69 -6.76
N GLU A 67 4.32 -1.26 -5.57
CA GLU A 67 4.47 -2.13 -4.40
C GLU A 67 3.12 -2.74 -3.99
N ALA A 68 2.04 -1.96 -4.00
CA ALA A 68 0.70 -2.48 -3.71
C ALA A 68 0.24 -3.53 -4.75
N MET A 69 0.50 -3.31 -6.04
CA MET A 69 0.22 -4.31 -7.09
C MET A 69 1.04 -5.59 -6.88
N TRP A 70 2.32 -5.46 -6.52
CA TRP A 70 3.21 -6.59 -6.22
C TRP A 70 2.75 -7.39 -5.00
N VAL A 71 2.32 -6.72 -3.92
CA VAL A 71 1.69 -7.36 -2.77
C VAL A 71 0.41 -8.09 -3.18
N LEU A 72 -0.47 -7.44 -3.95
CA LEU A 72 -1.75 -8.03 -4.36
C LEU A 72 -1.60 -9.14 -5.40
N ALA A 73 -0.51 -9.17 -6.19
CA ALA A 73 -0.14 -10.30 -7.03
C ALA A 73 0.29 -11.52 -6.21
N GLY A 74 0.65 -11.32 -4.94
CA GLY A 74 1.16 -12.38 -4.07
C GLY A 74 2.64 -12.66 -4.24
N ASP A 75 3.39 -11.72 -4.81
CA ASP A 75 4.81 -11.89 -5.11
C ASP A 75 5.68 -11.63 -3.86
N ASN A 76 6.88 -12.22 -3.87
CA ASN A 76 7.91 -12.06 -2.83
C ASN A 76 9.31 -11.82 -3.43
N ARG A 77 9.45 -11.81 -4.76
CA ARG A 77 10.73 -11.61 -5.46
C ARG A 77 11.13 -10.14 -5.45
N ILE A 78 12.41 -9.89 -5.17
CA ILE A 78 12.96 -8.53 -5.14
C ILE A 78 13.27 -8.04 -6.55
N GLU A 79 13.93 -8.85 -7.35
CA GLU A 79 14.33 -8.48 -8.72
C GLU A 79 13.44 -9.14 -9.76
N PRO A 80 13.26 -8.52 -10.92
CA PRO A 80 13.63 -7.13 -11.27
C PRO A 80 12.65 -6.07 -10.74
N TYR A 81 11.37 -6.42 -10.67
CA TYR A 81 10.26 -5.51 -10.44
C TYR A 81 10.43 -4.65 -9.18
N LEU A 82 10.50 -5.26 -8.00
CA LEU A 82 10.44 -4.50 -6.75
C LEU A 82 11.70 -3.64 -6.54
N LYS A 83 12.89 -4.12 -6.96
CA LYS A 83 14.14 -3.35 -6.90
C LYS A 83 14.10 -2.11 -7.77
N PHE A 84 13.41 -2.14 -8.91
CA PHE A 84 13.25 -0.97 -9.78
C PHE A 84 12.53 0.17 -9.04
N PHE A 85 11.41 -0.13 -8.40
CA PHE A 85 10.61 0.86 -7.67
C PHE A 85 11.14 1.18 -6.28
N LEU A 86 11.74 0.17 -5.63
CA LEU A 86 12.30 0.25 -4.29
C LEU A 86 13.77 -0.24 -4.28
N PRO A 87 14.74 0.58 -4.72
CA PRO A 87 16.16 0.17 -4.82
C PRO A 87 16.80 -0.29 -3.50
N ARG A 88 16.16 0.02 -2.37
CA ARG A 88 16.58 -0.42 -1.03
C ARG A 88 16.04 -1.79 -0.63
N ALA A 89 15.10 -2.39 -1.37
CA ALA A 89 14.49 -3.68 -1.05
C ALA A 89 15.52 -4.78 -0.74
N PRO A 90 16.64 -4.93 -1.48
CA PRO A 90 17.66 -5.93 -1.16
C PRO A 90 18.26 -5.81 0.26
N LYS A 91 18.23 -4.61 0.88
CA LYS A 91 18.74 -4.40 2.24
C LYS A 91 17.84 -5.00 3.33
N TYR A 92 16.63 -5.41 2.98
CA TYR A 92 15.63 -5.99 3.86
C TYR A 92 15.36 -7.46 3.53
N SER A 93 16.27 -8.10 2.80
CA SER A 93 16.21 -9.51 2.46
C SER A 93 17.37 -10.25 3.07
N ASP A 94 17.08 -11.46 3.56
CA ASP A 94 18.09 -12.34 4.15
C ASP A 94 19.02 -12.95 3.08
N ASP A 95 18.56 -13.12 1.84
CA ASP A 95 19.30 -13.74 0.73
C ASP A 95 19.51 -12.83 -0.50
N GLY A 96 18.92 -11.64 -0.50
CA GLY A 96 18.95 -10.69 -1.60
C GLY A 96 18.05 -11.05 -2.79
N VAL A 97 17.31 -12.16 -2.72
CA VAL A 97 16.46 -12.69 -3.80
C VAL A 97 14.98 -12.52 -3.47
N VAL A 98 14.56 -12.93 -2.27
CA VAL A 98 13.17 -12.81 -1.81
C VAL A 98 13.04 -11.90 -0.60
N TRP A 99 11.94 -11.18 -0.51
CA TRP A 99 11.55 -10.43 0.68
C TRP A 99 10.68 -11.32 1.57
N ARG A 100 11.30 -11.92 2.59
CA ARG A 100 10.69 -12.97 3.44
C ARG A 100 9.43 -12.53 4.21
N ALA A 101 9.34 -11.28 4.67
CA ALA A 101 8.11 -10.77 5.29
C ALA A 101 7.14 -10.09 4.32
N ALA A 102 7.30 -10.28 3.00
CA ALA A 102 6.38 -9.76 2.00
C ALA A 102 4.94 -10.16 2.32
N TYR A 103 4.04 -9.17 2.33
CA TYR A 103 2.64 -9.44 2.66
C TYR A 103 1.93 -10.23 1.56
N GLY A 104 2.38 -10.13 0.30
CA GLY A 104 1.70 -10.79 -0.81
C GLY A 104 1.57 -12.30 -0.63
N GLU A 105 2.69 -13.01 -0.42
CA GLU A 105 2.64 -14.44 -0.17
C GLU A 105 1.83 -14.81 1.09
N ARG A 106 1.79 -13.91 2.08
CA ARG A 106 1.10 -14.11 3.37
C ARG A 106 -0.41 -13.94 3.26
N LEU A 107 -0.88 -13.01 2.42
CA LEU A 107 -2.31 -12.82 2.16
C LEU A 107 -2.96 -14.11 1.64
N TYR A 108 -2.24 -14.84 0.76
CA TYR A 108 -2.73 -16.05 0.11
C TYR A 108 -2.31 -17.36 0.80
N ALA A 109 -1.39 -17.33 1.76
CA ALA A 109 -0.92 -18.51 2.46
C ALA A 109 -2.07 -19.24 3.14
N HIS A 110 -2.14 -20.58 3.09
CA HIS A 110 -3.23 -21.34 3.73
C HIS A 110 -4.66 -20.92 3.31
N GLY A 111 -4.83 -20.17 2.21
CA GLY A 111 -6.12 -19.67 1.74
C GLY A 111 -6.81 -18.70 2.70
N GLN A 112 -6.08 -17.88 3.47
CA GLN A 112 -6.70 -17.02 4.50
C GLN A 112 -7.58 -15.93 3.91
N LEU A 113 -7.22 -15.36 2.76
CA LEU A 113 -8.05 -14.34 2.13
C LEU A 113 -9.36 -14.94 1.60
N GLU A 114 -9.32 -16.14 1.02
CA GLU A 114 -10.52 -16.91 0.67
C GLU A 114 -11.33 -17.27 1.93
N HIS A 115 -10.64 -17.60 3.03
CA HIS A 115 -11.27 -17.88 4.32
C HIS A 115 -12.07 -16.67 4.82
N VAL A 116 -11.53 -15.44 4.74
CA VAL A 116 -12.24 -14.20 5.09
C VAL A 116 -13.57 -14.10 4.34
N ILE A 117 -13.55 -14.27 3.02
CA ILE A 117 -14.77 -14.24 2.19
C ILE A 117 -15.75 -15.35 2.61
N ASN A 118 -15.24 -16.56 2.85
CA ASN A 118 -16.05 -17.70 3.26
C ASN A 118 -16.71 -17.52 4.63
N GLN A 119 -16.10 -16.77 5.56
CA GLN A 119 -16.74 -16.46 6.84
C GLN A 119 -17.98 -15.58 6.65
N PHE A 120 -17.91 -14.56 5.80
CA PHE A 120 -19.07 -13.71 5.49
C PHE A 120 -20.19 -14.48 4.78
N LYS A 121 -19.84 -15.44 3.91
CA LYS A 121 -20.81 -16.33 3.26
C LYS A 121 -21.51 -17.27 4.24
N LYS A 122 -20.76 -17.88 5.16
CA LYS A 122 -21.26 -18.95 6.04
C LYS A 122 -21.94 -18.43 7.30
N ASP A 123 -21.32 -17.45 7.98
CA ASP A 123 -21.81 -16.88 9.24
C ASP A 123 -22.65 -15.61 9.02
N GLY A 124 -22.72 -15.10 7.78
CA GLY A 124 -23.40 -13.86 7.41
C GLY A 124 -22.52 -12.61 7.53
N ILE A 125 -23.04 -11.47 7.04
CA ILE A 125 -22.29 -10.21 6.92
C ILE A 125 -21.76 -9.70 8.27
N PHE A 126 -22.40 -10.04 9.39
CA PHE A 126 -21.99 -9.62 10.74
C PHE A 126 -21.06 -10.62 11.45
N THR A 127 -20.41 -11.52 10.70
CA THR A 127 -19.43 -12.45 11.27
C THR A 127 -18.34 -11.73 12.06
N ARG A 128 -17.92 -12.35 13.17
CA ARG A 128 -16.81 -11.89 14.02
C ARG A 128 -15.56 -12.75 13.85
N ARG A 129 -15.54 -13.60 12.82
CA ARG A 129 -14.52 -14.62 12.58
C ARG A 129 -13.62 -14.33 11.37
N ALA A 130 -13.92 -13.27 10.61
CA ALA A 130 -13.17 -12.89 9.42
C ALA A 130 -11.85 -12.20 9.80
N VAL A 131 -10.77 -12.99 9.87
CA VAL A 131 -9.43 -12.53 10.24
C VAL A 131 -8.36 -13.10 9.30
N LEU A 132 -7.25 -12.36 9.14
CA LEU A 132 -6.08 -12.76 8.35
C LEU A 132 -4.80 -12.46 9.13
N SER A 133 -3.90 -13.43 9.25
CA SER A 133 -2.64 -13.29 9.98
C SER A 133 -1.47 -13.04 9.04
N LEU A 134 -0.79 -11.91 9.21
CA LEU A 134 0.45 -11.60 8.51
C LEU A 134 1.67 -12.11 9.27
N TYR A 135 1.63 -12.10 10.61
CA TYR A 135 2.64 -12.80 11.41
C TYR A 135 2.29 -14.29 11.47
N MET A 136 3.26 -15.14 11.19
CA MET A 136 3.08 -16.59 11.08
C MET A 136 4.12 -17.28 11.96
N PRO A 137 3.73 -17.90 13.10
CA PRO A 137 4.68 -18.53 14.01
C PRO A 137 5.57 -19.58 13.34
N ASP A 138 5.03 -20.31 12.36
CA ASP A 138 5.71 -21.29 11.53
C ASP A 138 6.68 -20.68 10.51
N ARG A 139 6.75 -19.34 10.39
CA ARG A 139 7.71 -18.61 9.55
C ARG A 139 8.59 -17.58 10.29
N ASP A 140 8.11 -17.03 11.40
CA ASP A 140 8.64 -15.79 11.99
C ASP A 140 9.18 -15.95 13.42
N THR A 141 9.09 -17.14 14.01
CA THR A 141 9.72 -17.44 15.32
C THR A 141 11.17 -17.84 15.13
N ASP A 142 11.99 -17.65 16.17
CA ASP A 142 13.40 -18.06 16.14
C ASP A 142 13.58 -19.55 15.82
N GLU A 143 12.65 -20.40 16.27
CA GLU A 143 12.66 -21.83 15.96
C GLU A 143 12.37 -22.09 14.49
N SER A 144 11.36 -21.43 13.92
CA SER A 144 11.07 -21.52 12.48
C SER A 144 12.22 -20.98 11.63
N LEU A 145 12.78 -19.82 11.98
CA LEU A 145 13.92 -19.23 11.27
C LEU A 145 15.07 -20.23 11.16
N LYS A 146 15.40 -20.92 12.26
CA LYS A 146 16.46 -21.93 12.28
C LYS A 146 16.09 -23.18 11.49
N ASN A 147 14.89 -23.72 11.69
CA ASN A 147 14.52 -25.04 11.17
C ASN A 147 14.05 -25.02 9.70
N VAL A 148 13.37 -23.95 9.29
CA VAL A 148 12.79 -23.80 7.95
C VAL A 148 13.75 -23.07 7.00
N TYR A 149 14.42 -22.04 7.50
CA TYR A 149 15.24 -21.14 6.67
C TYR A 149 16.74 -21.25 6.94
N ASN A 150 17.18 -22.03 7.93
CA ASN A 150 18.58 -22.09 8.38
C ASN A 150 19.15 -20.71 8.76
N LEU A 151 18.31 -19.86 9.35
CA LEU A 151 18.64 -18.50 9.78
C LEU A 151 18.68 -18.43 11.31
N GLN A 152 19.75 -17.84 11.87
CA GLN A 152 19.81 -17.57 13.32
C GLN A 152 19.00 -16.33 13.71
N ASN A 153 18.84 -15.40 12.78
CA ASN A 153 18.04 -14.18 12.91
C ASN A 153 17.64 -13.74 11.50
N SER A 154 16.60 -12.92 11.38
CA SER A 154 16.18 -12.32 10.11
C SER A 154 16.28 -10.80 10.18
N VAL A 155 16.70 -10.19 9.07
CA VAL A 155 16.68 -8.73 8.92
C VAL A 155 15.25 -8.21 8.81
N ASP A 156 14.27 -9.09 8.58
CA ASP A 156 12.92 -8.70 8.22
C ASP A 156 11.85 -9.63 8.83
N ILE A 157 11.09 -9.09 9.78
CA ILE A 157 9.94 -9.74 10.45
C ILE A 157 8.72 -8.86 10.20
N PRO A 158 7.54 -9.41 9.83
CA PRO A 158 6.40 -8.59 9.47
C PRO A 158 6.01 -7.65 10.61
N CYS A 159 5.82 -6.38 10.26
CA CYS A 159 5.47 -5.31 11.19
C CYS A 159 3.96 -5.27 11.46
N ASN A 160 3.16 -5.52 10.42
CA ASN A 160 1.72 -5.77 10.55
C ASN A 160 1.51 -7.25 10.89
N ASN A 161 0.60 -7.55 11.80
CA ASN A 161 0.46 -8.88 12.39
C ASN A 161 -0.87 -9.54 12.08
N LEU A 162 -1.98 -8.81 12.22
CA LEU A 162 -3.33 -9.34 12.10
C LEU A 162 -4.24 -8.29 11.49
N ILE A 163 -5.12 -8.71 10.58
CA ILE A 163 -6.16 -7.88 9.98
C ILE A 163 -7.52 -8.46 10.37
N HIS A 164 -8.37 -7.63 10.96
CA HIS A 164 -9.77 -7.95 11.23
C HIS A 164 -10.65 -7.31 10.16
N PHE A 165 -11.62 -8.06 9.65
CA PHE A 165 -12.64 -7.59 8.74
C PHE A 165 -13.99 -7.67 9.46
N PHE A 166 -14.77 -6.60 9.45
CA PHE A 166 -16.08 -6.60 10.09
C PHE A 166 -17.03 -5.60 9.44
N VAL A 167 -18.29 -5.99 9.29
CA VAL A 167 -19.34 -5.13 8.76
C VAL A 167 -20.15 -4.53 9.91
N THR A 168 -20.35 -3.21 9.90
CA THR A 168 -21.23 -2.51 10.85
C THR A 168 -22.69 -2.54 10.38
N PRO A 169 -23.68 -2.27 11.26
CA PRO A 169 -25.11 -2.32 10.90
C PRO A 169 -25.52 -1.48 9.68
N ASP A 170 -24.76 -0.44 9.34
CA ASP A 170 -24.93 0.38 8.14
C ASP A 170 -24.29 -0.21 6.87
N LYS A 171 -24.00 -1.53 6.88
CA LYS A 171 -23.41 -2.32 5.80
C LYS A 171 -22.05 -1.82 5.32
N LYS A 172 -21.26 -1.21 6.20
CA LYS A 172 -19.89 -0.80 5.88
C LYS A 172 -18.88 -1.85 6.34
N LEU A 173 -18.10 -2.39 5.41
CA LEU A 173 -16.95 -3.24 5.72
C LEU A 173 -15.79 -2.37 6.20
N ASN A 174 -15.44 -2.50 7.47
CA ASN A 174 -14.30 -1.84 8.09
C ASN A 174 -13.15 -2.85 8.23
N ILE A 175 -11.92 -2.35 8.25
CA ILE A 175 -10.75 -3.17 8.60
C ILE A 175 -9.98 -2.58 9.77
N LYS A 176 -9.46 -3.46 10.63
CA LYS A 176 -8.54 -3.09 11.71
C LYS A 176 -7.25 -3.90 11.59
N ILE A 177 -6.13 -3.20 11.50
CA ILE A 177 -4.80 -3.80 11.42
C ILE A 177 -4.12 -3.64 12.77
N ILE A 178 -3.56 -4.74 13.28
CA ILE A 178 -2.69 -4.76 14.45
C ILE A 178 -1.24 -4.73 13.99
N GLN A 179 -0.49 -3.72 14.42
CA GLN A 179 0.88 -3.49 14.02
C GLN A 179 1.80 -3.36 15.24
N ARG A 180 2.72 -4.31 15.43
CA ARG A 180 3.67 -4.28 16.56
C ARG A 180 4.68 -3.12 16.47
N SER A 181 5.00 -2.65 15.27
CA SER A 181 6.04 -1.64 15.03
C SER A 181 5.77 -0.89 13.73
N GLY A 182 5.73 0.44 13.77
CA GLY A 182 5.42 1.28 12.61
C GLY A 182 6.40 2.43 12.44
N ASP A 183 7.16 2.39 11.34
CA ASP A 183 7.86 3.57 10.83
C ASP A 183 6.82 4.50 10.21
N LEU A 184 6.60 5.66 10.83
CA LEU A 184 5.59 6.62 10.38
C LEU A 184 5.91 7.16 8.99
N ILE A 185 7.20 7.40 8.68
CA ILE A 185 7.60 8.00 7.41
C ILE A 185 7.61 6.94 6.32
N PHE A 186 8.18 5.75 6.53
CA PHE A 186 8.32 4.77 5.44
C PHE A 186 7.31 3.64 5.41
N GLY A 187 6.82 3.18 6.56
CA GLY A 187 5.88 2.06 6.58
C GLY A 187 4.45 2.58 6.46
N ILE A 188 4.01 3.25 7.53
CA ILE A 188 2.60 3.64 7.69
C ILE A 188 2.13 4.57 6.58
N SER A 189 2.83 5.69 6.38
CA SER A 189 2.39 6.71 5.43
C SER A 189 2.70 6.35 3.97
N ASN A 190 3.72 5.52 3.70
CA ASN A 190 4.09 5.19 2.33
C ASN A 190 3.22 4.07 1.76
N ILE A 191 3.13 2.92 2.43
CA ILE A 191 2.57 1.71 1.84
C ILE A 191 1.44 1.11 2.66
N ASN A 192 1.56 0.99 3.99
CA ASN A 192 0.60 0.21 4.79
C ASN A 192 -0.85 0.71 4.65
N ILE A 193 -1.10 2.02 4.85
CA ILE A 193 -2.47 2.55 4.74
C ILE A 193 -2.99 2.40 3.30
N PHE A 194 -2.12 2.60 2.31
CA PHE A 194 -2.48 2.48 0.90
C PHE A 194 -2.84 1.04 0.52
N GLU A 195 -1.96 0.08 0.77
CA GLU A 195 -2.16 -1.33 0.38
C GLU A 195 -3.35 -1.96 1.10
N PHE A 196 -3.55 -1.66 2.39
CA PHE A 196 -4.66 -2.23 3.15
C PHE A 196 -6.00 -1.59 2.81
N SER A 197 -6.03 -0.31 2.45
CA SER A 197 -7.26 0.30 1.94
C SER A 197 -7.62 -0.22 0.55
N LEU A 198 -6.63 -0.57 -0.29
CA LEU A 198 -6.87 -1.24 -1.56
C LEU A 198 -7.35 -2.69 -1.36
N LEU A 199 -6.75 -3.44 -0.44
CA LEU A 199 -7.21 -4.76 -0.01
C LEU A 199 -8.66 -4.72 0.51
N GLN A 200 -9.01 -3.67 1.27
CA GLN A 200 -10.38 -3.45 1.74
C GLN A 200 -11.37 -3.31 0.58
N GLU A 201 -11.04 -2.53 -0.46
CA GLU A 201 -11.90 -2.39 -1.65
C GLU A 201 -12.02 -3.70 -2.44
N ILE A 202 -10.95 -4.51 -2.51
CA ILE A 202 -11.01 -5.86 -3.09
C ILE A 202 -12.01 -6.74 -2.34
N VAL A 203 -11.93 -6.77 -1.00
CA VAL A 203 -12.87 -7.57 -0.19
C VAL A 203 -14.29 -7.04 -0.32
N VAL A 204 -14.52 -5.72 -0.33
CA VAL A 204 -15.84 -5.13 -0.60
C VAL A 204 -16.38 -5.58 -1.96
N SER A 205 -15.58 -5.48 -3.03
CA SER A 205 -16.01 -5.86 -4.38
C SER A 205 -16.41 -7.35 -4.45
N VAL A 206 -15.62 -8.24 -3.86
CA VAL A 206 -15.95 -9.67 -3.82
C VAL A 206 -17.22 -9.92 -3.00
N LEU A 207 -17.38 -9.27 -1.85
CA LEU A 207 -18.59 -9.41 -1.02
C LEU A 207 -19.85 -8.83 -1.68
N GLN A 208 -19.73 -7.73 -2.44
CA GLN A 208 -20.83 -7.18 -3.23
C GLN A 208 -21.33 -8.16 -4.30
N ASN A 209 -20.40 -8.87 -4.94
CA ASN A 209 -20.71 -9.87 -5.96
C ASN A 209 -21.25 -11.17 -5.38
N GLU A 210 -20.73 -11.62 -4.23
CA GLU A 210 -20.94 -12.98 -3.74
C GLU A 210 -21.82 -13.10 -2.48
N VAL A 211 -22.10 -11.99 -1.78
CA VAL A 211 -22.76 -12.01 -0.46
C VAL A 211 -23.89 -10.98 -0.36
N ASP A 212 -23.60 -9.69 -0.50
CA ASP A 212 -24.56 -8.60 -0.34
C ASP A 212 -24.12 -7.36 -1.12
N SER A 213 -24.85 -7.03 -2.17
CA SER A 213 -24.55 -5.92 -3.09
C SER A 213 -24.63 -4.54 -2.44
N GLU A 214 -25.21 -4.41 -1.24
CA GLU A 214 -25.31 -3.15 -0.53
C GLU A 214 -24.11 -2.88 0.39
N ILE A 215 -23.15 -3.80 0.50
CA ILE A 215 -21.93 -3.58 1.28
C ILE A 215 -21.14 -2.41 0.68
N LYS A 216 -20.64 -1.53 1.54
CA LYS A 216 -19.83 -0.37 1.17
C LYS A 216 -18.50 -0.37 1.92
N VAL A 217 -17.55 0.44 1.45
CA VAL A 217 -16.28 0.68 2.14
C VAL A 217 -16.57 1.45 3.44
N GLY A 218 -16.10 0.90 4.56
CA GLY A 218 -16.08 1.54 5.87
C GLY A 218 -14.75 2.23 6.17
N TYR A 219 -14.41 2.41 7.44
CA TYR A 219 -13.12 2.98 7.84
C TYR A 219 -11.99 1.95 7.89
N LEU A 220 -10.76 2.44 7.83
CA LEU A 220 -9.54 1.68 8.10
C LEU A 220 -8.96 2.13 9.44
N HIS A 221 -8.65 1.19 10.33
CA HIS A 221 -8.00 1.45 11.62
C HIS A 221 -6.64 0.77 11.70
N GLN A 222 -5.58 1.56 11.74
CA GLN A 222 -4.22 1.08 12.03
C GLN A 222 -3.93 1.24 13.53
N SER A 223 -3.79 0.12 14.24
CA SER A 223 -3.48 0.06 15.68
C SER A 223 -2.02 -0.30 15.86
N VAL A 224 -1.21 0.64 16.35
CA VAL A 224 0.26 0.55 16.35
C VAL A 224 0.80 0.54 17.78
N THR A 225 1.48 -0.54 18.17
CA THR A 225 2.06 -0.66 19.52
C THR A 225 3.25 0.26 19.71
N ASN A 226 4.18 0.29 18.75
CA ASN A 226 5.35 1.17 18.75
C ASN A 226 5.36 1.98 17.44
N LEU A 227 4.94 3.24 17.52
CA LEU A 227 4.96 4.17 16.39
C LEU A 227 6.16 5.08 16.50
N HIS A 228 6.99 5.15 15.46
CA HIS A 228 8.25 5.85 15.54
C HIS A 228 8.66 6.58 14.25
N ILE A 229 9.53 7.57 14.42
CA ILE A 229 10.28 8.25 13.36
C ILE A 229 11.76 8.00 13.64
N TYR A 230 12.45 7.31 12.75
CA TYR A 230 13.91 7.15 12.87
C TYR A 230 14.61 8.51 12.88
N LYS A 231 15.69 8.65 13.67
CA LYS A 231 16.49 9.87 13.79
C LYS A 231 16.91 10.47 12.46
N LYS A 232 17.29 9.62 11.50
CA LYS A 232 17.66 9.99 10.11
C LYS A 232 16.51 10.62 9.28
N ARG A 233 15.29 10.65 9.82
CA ARG A 233 14.07 11.19 9.20
C ARG A 233 13.38 12.26 10.05
N ILE A 234 13.94 12.63 11.21
CA ILE A 234 13.37 13.69 12.04
C ILE A 234 13.34 15.02 11.30
N GLU A 235 14.40 15.39 10.58
CA GLU A 235 14.40 16.65 9.81
C GLU A 235 13.39 16.64 8.67
N GLN A 236 13.15 15.49 8.05
CA GLN A 236 12.07 15.35 7.07
C GLN A 236 10.70 15.52 7.72
N ALA A 237 10.48 14.92 8.90
CA ALA A 237 9.24 15.09 9.64
C ALA A 237 9.02 16.54 10.08
N LYS A 238 10.07 17.23 10.56
CA LYS A 238 10.01 18.67 10.88
C LYS A 238 9.70 19.51 9.65
N ASN A 239 10.24 19.18 8.48
CA ASN A 239 9.91 19.90 7.25
C ASN A 239 8.42 19.78 6.90
N ILE A 240 7.84 18.58 7.03
CA ILE A 240 6.41 18.36 6.85
C ILE A 240 5.61 19.22 7.85
N TYR A 241 5.98 19.17 9.13
CA TYR A 241 5.32 19.92 10.21
C TYR A 241 5.43 21.44 10.04
N ASN A 242 6.59 21.96 9.67
CA ASN A 242 6.81 23.40 9.45
C ASN A 242 5.97 23.96 8.30
N ASN A 243 5.55 23.10 7.36
CA ASN A 243 4.65 23.47 6.27
C ASN A 243 3.17 23.28 6.63
N LYS A 244 2.79 22.98 7.89
CA LYS A 244 1.42 22.62 8.30
C LYS A 244 0.32 23.55 7.74
N GLU A 245 0.54 24.86 7.76
CA GLU A 245 -0.44 25.85 7.29
C GLU A 245 -0.61 25.87 5.75
N LYS A 246 0.36 25.30 5.02
CA LYS A 246 0.34 25.17 3.56
C LYS A 246 -0.13 23.79 3.09
N GLN A 247 -0.27 22.83 3.99
CA GLN A 247 -0.66 21.46 3.64
C GLN A 247 -2.11 21.43 3.16
N GLN A 248 -2.35 20.73 2.05
CA GLN A 248 -3.69 20.43 1.58
C GLN A 248 -4.14 19.07 2.14
N THR A 249 -4.76 19.07 3.32
CA THR A 249 -5.10 17.83 4.04
C THR A 249 -6.55 17.37 3.85
N LYS A 250 -7.40 18.16 3.20
CA LYS A 250 -8.86 17.90 3.13
C LYS A 250 -9.36 17.54 1.74
N ILE A 251 -8.46 17.28 0.80
CA ILE A 251 -8.83 16.86 -0.55
C ILE A 251 -9.31 15.41 -0.49
N LEU A 252 -10.58 15.21 -0.81
CA LEU A 252 -11.21 13.89 -0.76
C LEU A 252 -11.08 13.19 -2.11
N ASN A 253 -10.83 11.90 -2.06
CA ASN A 253 -10.98 11.02 -3.21
C ASN A 253 -12.35 10.33 -3.17
N ASN A 254 -13.07 10.37 -4.30
CA ASN A 254 -14.31 9.63 -4.53
C ASN A 254 -14.22 8.67 -5.71
N ASP A 255 -13.07 8.59 -6.39
CA ASP A 255 -12.84 7.67 -7.50
C ASP A 255 -13.07 6.22 -7.05
N GLU A 256 -13.68 5.45 -7.93
CA GLU A 256 -13.99 4.05 -7.67
C GLU A 256 -12.96 3.13 -8.32
N ILE A 257 -12.80 1.95 -7.73
CA ILE A 257 -12.03 0.87 -8.33
C ILE A 257 -12.98 -0.26 -8.72
N LYS A 258 -12.90 -0.67 -9.98
CA LYS A 258 -13.56 -1.87 -10.49
C LYS A 258 -12.55 -3.00 -10.60
N PHE A 259 -12.96 -4.17 -10.15
CA PHE A 259 -12.15 -5.39 -10.13
C PHE A 259 -12.85 -6.51 -10.92
N PRO A 260 -12.11 -7.56 -11.31
CA PRO A 260 -12.73 -8.82 -11.72
C PRO A 260 -13.68 -9.37 -10.65
N ASN A 261 -14.66 -10.16 -11.08
CA ASN A 261 -15.78 -10.62 -10.25
C ASN A 261 -15.44 -11.65 -9.15
N SER A 262 -14.19 -12.09 -9.02
CA SER A 262 -13.79 -13.13 -8.06
C SER A 262 -12.33 -12.97 -7.65
N LEU A 263 -12.02 -13.33 -6.41
CA LEU A 263 -10.68 -13.19 -5.84
C LEU A 263 -9.55 -13.83 -6.68
N PRO A 264 -9.71 -15.06 -7.23
CA PRO A 264 -8.67 -15.65 -8.10
C PRO A 264 -8.42 -14.83 -9.37
N ARG A 265 -9.47 -14.30 -10.00
CA ARG A 265 -9.31 -13.44 -11.19
C ARG A 265 -8.67 -12.10 -10.85
N ILE A 266 -8.98 -11.53 -9.68
CA ILE A 266 -8.31 -10.32 -9.17
C ILE A 266 -6.81 -10.57 -9.00
N LYS A 267 -6.43 -11.68 -8.36
CA LYS A 267 -5.02 -12.06 -8.20
C LYS A 267 -4.34 -12.23 -9.56
N SER A 268 -4.96 -12.96 -10.49
CA SER A 268 -4.40 -13.16 -11.83
C SER A 268 -4.23 -11.85 -12.61
N LEU A 269 -5.15 -10.89 -12.47
CA LEU A 269 -4.97 -9.55 -13.05
C LEU A 269 -3.71 -8.88 -12.53
N PHE A 270 -3.50 -8.87 -11.20
CA PHE A 270 -2.29 -8.28 -10.62
C PHE A 270 -1.01 -9.01 -11.03
N ILE A 271 -1.05 -10.35 -11.15
CA ILE A 271 0.08 -11.14 -11.67
C ILE A 271 0.42 -10.69 -13.09
N ASP A 272 -0.55 -10.64 -14.00
CA ASP A 272 -0.33 -10.24 -15.39
C ASP A 272 0.21 -8.80 -15.49
N ILE A 273 -0.31 -7.86 -14.69
CA ILE A 273 0.19 -6.48 -14.63
C ILE A 273 1.64 -6.44 -14.17
N VAL A 274 1.97 -7.14 -13.07
CA VAL A 274 3.33 -7.18 -12.52
C VAL A 274 4.30 -7.85 -13.50
N GLU A 275 3.91 -8.95 -14.13
CA GLU A 275 4.72 -9.64 -15.14
C GLU A 275 4.96 -8.76 -16.37
N PHE A 276 3.95 -8.05 -16.85
CA PHE A 276 4.09 -7.10 -17.95
C PHE A 276 5.09 -5.99 -17.64
N PHE A 277 4.94 -5.33 -16.49
CA PHE A 277 5.89 -4.31 -16.07
C PHE A 277 7.29 -4.88 -15.85
N ASN A 278 7.40 -6.11 -15.34
CA ASN A 278 8.68 -6.78 -15.18
C ASN A 278 9.40 -6.95 -16.51
N THR A 279 8.68 -7.39 -17.55
CA THR A 279 9.18 -7.49 -18.93
C THR A 279 9.69 -6.13 -19.41
N ILE A 280 8.88 -5.07 -19.32
CA ILE A 280 9.29 -3.74 -19.77
C ILE A 280 10.51 -3.22 -19.01
N ILE A 281 10.61 -3.48 -17.70
CA ILE A 281 11.78 -3.08 -16.90
C ILE A 281 13.04 -3.76 -17.44
N THR A 282 12.99 -5.07 -17.68
CA THR A 282 14.16 -5.86 -18.09
C THR A 282 14.58 -5.73 -19.54
N GLU A 283 13.64 -5.55 -20.46
CA GLU A 283 13.95 -5.58 -21.88
C GLU A 283 14.53 -4.25 -22.38
N SER A 284 15.49 -4.31 -23.31
CA SER A 284 16.07 -3.13 -23.95
C SER A 284 15.14 -2.60 -25.05
N HIS A 285 14.04 -1.98 -24.65
CA HIS A 285 13.13 -1.30 -25.59
C HIS A 285 13.61 0.10 -25.93
N ASN A 286 13.11 0.63 -27.06
CA ASN A 286 13.25 2.03 -27.43
C ASN A 286 11.93 2.77 -27.14
N LYS A 287 11.97 4.10 -27.13
CA LYS A 287 10.78 4.94 -26.88
C LYS A 287 9.65 4.78 -27.91
N GLU A 288 9.93 4.17 -29.07
CA GLU A 288 8.94 4.00 -30.15
C GLU A 288 7.90 2.92 -29.80
N ARG A 289 8.21 2.03 -28.84
CA ARG A 289 7.29 0.98 -28.35
C ARG A 289 6.28 1.47 -27.31
N ILE A 290 6.39 2.70 -26.81
CA ILE A 290 5.47 3.23 -25.79
C ILE A 290 3.98 3.05 -26.16
N PRO A 291 3.53 3.38 -27.40
CA PRO A 291 2.14 3.14 -27.79
C PRO A 291 1.75 1.65 -27.77
N GLU A 292 2.67 0.76 -28.14
CA GLU A 292 2.46 -0.69 -28.10
C GLU A 292 2.33 -1.19 -26.65
N GLU A 293 3.22 -0.74 -25.76
CA GLU A 293 3.18 -1.09 -24.34
C GLU A 293 1.88 -0.63 -23.66
N VAL A 294 1.39 0.58 -23.98
CA VAL A 294 0.07 1.03 -23.53
C VAL A 294 -1.02 0.10 -24.02
N ASN A 295 -1.02 -0.28 -25.31
CA ASN A 295 -2.01 -1.21 -25.85
C ASN A 295 -1.94 -2.61 -25.21
N ILE A 296 -0.75 -3.09 -24.82
CA ILE A 296 -0.60 -4.36 -24.11
C ILE A 296 -1.23 -4.26 -22.72
N LEU A 297 -0.98 -3.17 -21.99
CA LEU A 297 -1.60 -2.94 -20.68
C LEU A 297 -3.13 -2.88 -20.79
N GLU A 298 -3.63 -2.19 -21.81
CA GLU A 298 -5.06 -2.15 -22.12
C GLU A 298 -5.62 -3.56 -22.38
N GLY A 299 -4.90 -4.38 -23.16
CA GLY A 299 -5.26 -5.77 -23.44
C GLY A 299 -5.31 -6.66 -22.18
N ILE A 300 -4.50 -6.39 -21.16
CA ILE A 300 -4.59 -7.08 -19.87
C ILE A 300 -5.92 -6.75 -19.17
N PHE A 301 -6.31 -5.49 -19.10
CA PHE A 301 -7.60 -5.10 -18.49
C PHE A 301 -8.78 -5.71 -19.25
N GLU A 302 -8.72 -5.72 -20.58
CA GLU A 302 -9.73 -6.35 -21.46
C GLU A 302 -9.82 -7.86 -21.23
N LYS A 303 -8.70 -8.57 -21.13
CA LYS A 303 -8.63 -10.01 -20.80
C LYS A 303 -9.40 -10.35 -19.52
N TYR A 304 -9.33 -9.48 -18.51
CA TYR A 304 -10.00 -9.70 -17.24
C TYR A 304 -11.40 -9.09 -17.15
N CYS A 305 -11.88 -8.44 -18.21
CA CYS A 305 -13.16 -7.74 -18.29
C CYS A 305 -13.27 -6.59 -17.27
N VAL A 306 -12.20 -5.82 -17.11
CA VAL A 306 -12.13 -4.67 -16.21
C VAL A 306 -12.19 -3.40 -17.04
N GLU A 307 -13.17 -2.55 -16.75
CA GLU A 307 -13.30 -1.25 -17.41
C GLU A 307 -12.10 -0.35 -17.09
N LYS A 308 -11.64 0.41 -18.10
CA LYS A 308 -10.53 1.37 -17.97
C LYS A 308 -11.04 2.76 -17.55
N GLU A 309 -12.06 3.24 -18.26
CA GLU A 309 -12.64 4.56 -18.05
C GLU A 309 -13.20 4.71 -16.62
N LYS A 310 -12.79 5.77 -15.92
CA LYS A 310 -13.21 6.08 -14.54
C LYS A 310 -12.96 4.93 -13.55
N ASN A 311 -11.95 4.10 -13.82
CA ASN A 311 -11.49 3.07 -12.91
C ASN A 311 -10.12 3.44 -12.36
N LEU A 312 -10.03 3.76 -11.07
CA LEU A 312 -8.78 4.20 -10.47
C LEU A 312 -7.67 3.12 -10.50
N LEU A 313 -8.02 1.83 -10.64
CA LEU A 313 -7.03 0.78 -10.87
C LEU A 313 -6.30 0.94 -12.21
N TRP A 314 -7.00 1.41 -13.25
CA TRP A 314 -6.35 1.80 -14.51
C TRP A 314 -5.42 2.98 -14.28
N GLY A 315 -5.86 4.01 -13.55
CA GLY A 315 -5.03 5.17 -13.19
C GLY A 315 -3.74 4.78 -12.45
N TYR A 316 -3.80 3.81 -11.52
CA TYR A 316 -2.61 3.27 -10.87
C TYR A 316 -1.68 2.58 -11.87
N ALA A 317 -2.21 1.73 -12.75
CA ALA A 317 -1.40 0.99 -13.72
C ALA A 317 -0.77 1.94 -14.75
N GLU A 318 -1.52 2.92 -15.24
CA GLU A 318 -1.04 3.95 -16.16
C GLU A 318 0.04 4.83 -15.52
N ALA A 319 -0.13 5.23 -14.25
CA ALA A 319 0.88 5.99 -13.51
C ALA A 319 2.19 5.19 -13.33
N VAL A 320 2.09 3.88 -13.04
CA VAL A 320 3.26 3.00 -12.91
C VAL A 320 3.97 2.84 -14.26
N LEU A 321 3.22 2.60 -15.34
CA LEU A 321 3.78 2.48 -16.69
C LEU A 321 4.50 3.77 -17.13
N SER A 322 3.82 4.91 -16.97
CA SER A 322 4.38 6.24 -17.26
C SER A 322 5.65 6.50 -16.45
N TYR A 323 5.72 6.07 -15.18
CA TYR A 323 6.95 6.18 -14.39
C TYR A 323 8.08 5.29 -14.91
N ILE A 324 7.79 4.06 -15.36
CA ILE A 324 8.79 3.21 -16.04
C ILE A 324 9.34 3.91 -17.29
N HIS A 325 8.47 4.52 -18.10
CA HIS A 325 8.88 5.27 -19.29
C HIS A 325 9.72 6.51 -18.95
N GLN A 326 9.38 7.22 -17.87
CA GLN A 326 10.18 8.34 -17.38
C GLN A 326 11.59 7.89 -16.98
N GLU A 327 11.73 6.78 -16.27
CA GLU A 327 13.05 6.31 -15.82
C GLU A 327 13.88 5.72 -16.95
N LYS A 328 13.27 5.04 -17.94
CA LYS A 328 14.00 4.43 -19.06
C LYS A 328 14.27 5.39 -20.21
N PHE A 329 13.33 6.29 -20.50
CA PHE A 329 13.29 7.08 -21.75
C PHE A 329 13.11 8.57 -21.53
N ASN A 330 13.14 9.05 -20.28
CA ASN A 330 12.98 10.45 -19.91
C ASN A 330 11.70 11.09 -20.49
N GLN A 331 10.61 10.31 -20.55
CA GLN A 331 9.29 10.79 -20.95
C GLN A 331 8.55 11.43 -19.77
N PRO A 332 7.66 12.40 -20.01
CA PRO A 332 6.82 12.95 -18.95
C PRO A 332 5.83 11.90 -18.44
N ILE A 333 5.41 12.03 -17.19
CA ILE A 333 4.30 11.25 -16.64
C ILE A 333 3.01 11.70 -17.33
N VAL A 334 2.28 10.78 -17.94
CA VAL A 334 0.99 11.04 -18.57
C VAL A 334 -0.09 10.18 -17.92
N ILE A 335 -1.19 10.83 -17.55
CA ILE A 335 -2.44 10.20 -17.12
C ILE A 335 -3.52 10.70 -18.07
N LYS A 336 -4.27 9.80 -18.69
CA LYS A 336 -5.27 10.15 -19.71
C LYS A 336 -6.63 10.52 -19.12
N ASP A 337 -7.04 9.79 -18.10
CA ASP A 337 -8.35 9.94 -17.48
C ASP A 337 -8.36 11.04 -16.41
N ASP A 338 -9.51 11.70 -16.27
CA ASP A 338 -9.73 12.71 -15.25
C ASP A 338 -10.20 12.04 -13.95
N PHE A 339 -9.26 11.88 -13.03
CA PHE A 339 -9.49 11.36 -11.67
C PHE A 339 -9.64 12.51 -10.66
N SER A 340 -9.91 12.17 -9.40
CA SER A 340 -10.03 13.15 -8.32
C SER A 340 -8.75 13.99 -8.13
N ASP A 341 -8.95 15.18 -7.56
CA ASP A 341 -7.86 16.07 -7.16
C ASP A 341 -6.87 15.41 -6.19
N ASP A 342 -7.32 14.48 -5.32
CA ASP A 342 -6.44 13.76 -4.38
C ASP A 342 -5.41 12.91 -5.14
N PHE A 343 -5.88 12.12 -6.11
CA PHE A 343 -5.03 11.31 -6.97
C PHE A 343 -4.14 12.20 -7.87
N ASN A 344 -4.73 13.14 -8.60
CA ASN A 344 -4.02 14.00 -9.54
C ASN A 344 -2.95 14.84 -8.86
N LEU A 345 -3.23 15.40 -7.67
CA LEU A 345 -2.24 16.14 -6.88
C LEU A 345 -1.08 15.24 -6.47
N SER A 346 -1.36 14.01 -6.02
CA SER A 346 -0.31 13.10 -5.55
C SER A 346 0.74 12.74 -6.61
N ILE A 347 0.35 12.79 -7.88
CA ILE A 347 1.22 12.57 -9.06
C ILE A 347 1.85 13.89 -9.52
N SER A 348 1.03 14.91 -9.75
CA SER A 348 1.45 16.18 -10.32
C SER A 348 2.31 17.02 -9.39
N SER A 349 2.24 16.83 -8.06
CA SER A 349 3.13 17.46 -7.09
C SER A 349 4.24 16.51 -6.59
N ASN A 350 4.37 15.31 -7.16
CA ASN A 350 5.30 14.32 -6.65
C ASN A 350 6.75 14.73 -6.90
N TYR A 351 7.62 14.50 -5.91
CA TYR A 351 9.06 14.73 -6.02
C TYR A 351 9.72 13.86 -7.10
N PHE A 352 9.16 12.68 -7.39
CA PHE A 352 9.68 11.74 -8.39
C PHE A 352 9.12 11.95 -9.80
N ASN A 353 8.27 12.96 -10.00
CA ASN A 353 7.86 13.38 -11.34
C ASN A 353 8.88 14.42 -11.85
N LYS A 354 9.67 14.05 -12.86
CA LYS A 354 10.81 14.87 -13.35
C LYS A 354 10.37 16.19 -13.98
N THR A 355 9.11 16.31 -14.40
CA THR A 355 8.57 17.58 -14.90
C THR A 355 8.45 18.64 -13.78
N ASN A 356 8.53 18.24 -12.51
CA ASN A 356 8.48 19.11 -11.34
C ASN A 356 9.86 19.53 -10.81
N GLU A 357 10.96 19.20 -11.48
CA GLU A 357 12.34 19.48 -11.01
C GLU A 357 12.70 20.97 -10.82
N GLY A 358 11.72 21.89 -10.89
CA GLY A 358 11.87 23.32 -10.57
C GLY A 358 10.97 23.88 -9.44
N ASN A 359 10.11 23.08 -8.78
CA ASN A 359 9.04 23.60 -7.89
C ASN A 359 9.12 23.20 -6.40
N ILE A 360 10.26 22.70 -5.89
CA ILE A 360 10.39 22.33 -4.46
C ILE A 360 11.63 22.96 -3.79
#